data_AF-A0A5K3F161-F1
#
_entry.id   AF-A0A5K3F161-F1
#
_cell.length_a   1.000
_cell.length_b   1.000
_cell.length_c   1.000
_cell.angle_alpha   90.00
_cell.angle_beta   90.00
_cell.angle_gamma   90.00
#
_symmetry.space_group_name_H-M   'P 1'
#
loop_
_entity.id
_entity.type
_entity.pdbx_description
1 polymer ?
#
loop_
_entity_poly.entity_id
_entity_poly.type
_entity_poly.pdbx_seq_one_letter_code
_entity_poly.pdbx_strand_id
1 'polypeptide(L)'
;MNFKGWLSMRNIKSFQSGFLKFIGQISELLFDQAMWDTCLLATPGQESWSILTMTCIWCAFPLMFGTSCGLGSLALGFSQFTTQNHAHPTVEVTKRLFGQAGLLLLFALYAFIVTTATVLQIFSITKVMTHGIYAVHMRPFRVSPDFNCCIFCGKSKGEITLPNDKCQCCEYSDCLQCQEDLKAAENGHRTYTLGCPAHGLYLNYTKGLSNARNTSVIIVICAIVPLGLLLNYVEVCQIVLNELPKSCVVGAFGSFVMALYWDNLTEPAVFIGSLMSSTLAVTTWFTLNLLHKYWADFPLNITEVGIVSDSFGILCSFMLPAAIVFATKINKPDSFTMEETQLTWKRTLQLGDPINPWMHTYAQTFRFPLSQSSQLTVAQVNAAMQPSRRVAAVGTALYFALFTLLLGLGCIPETLSLDGFRAWVIFIFFWLVCSLVAAILLPILSEVPLVQHLCSTVMEKTFLVPRIECSDTDADIASSYWQD
;
A
#
# COMPACT_ATOMS: atom_id res chain seq x y z
N MET A 1 5.70 36.40 -22.41
CA MET A 1 6.35 35.18 -22.96
C MET A 1 5.28 34.32 -23.62
N ASN A 2 5.45 33.94 -24.89
CA ASN A 2 4.50 33.08 -25.62
C ASN A 2 4.71 31.61 -25.21
N PHE A 3 3.81 31.05 -24.40
CA PHE A 3 3.85 29.66 -23.90
C PHE A 3 3.23 28.67 -24.90
N LYS A 4 3.49 28.82 -26.20
CA LYS A 4 2.71 28.18 -27.27
C LYS A 4 2.84 26.64 -27.39
N GLY A 5 3.55 25.95 -26.50
CA GLY A 5 3.77 24.50 -26.64
C GLY A 5 4.02 23.69 -25.36
N TRP A 6 4.02 24.30 -24.17
CA TRP A 6 4.54 23.62 -22.96
C TRP A 6 3.54 23.45 -21.82
N LEU A 7 2.34 24.01 -21.92
CA LEU A 7 1.28 23.87 -20.92
C LEU A 7 0.13 23.02 -21.50
N SER A 8 0.10 21.77 -21.06
CA SER A 8 -0.51 20.61 -21.72
C SER A 8 -2.03 20.51 -21.67
N MET A 9 -2.77 21.48 -21.11
CA MET A 9 -4.19 21.25 -20.78
C MET A 9 -5.21 22.02 -21.65
N ARG A 10 -4.79 22.78 -22.68
CA ARG A 10 -5.70 23.66 -23.43
C ARG A 10 -6.53 22.99 -24.54
N ASN A 11 -6.10 21.83 -25.04
CA ASN A 11 -6.78 21.10 -26.11
C ASN A 11 -7.58 19.93 -25.51
N ILE A 12 -8.83 19.70 -25.96
CA ILE A 12 -9.65 18.55 -25.52
C ILE A 12 -8.90 17.22 -25.68
N LYS A 13 -8.08 17.10 -26.74
CA LYS A 13 -7.22 15.92 -26.94
C LYS A 13 -6.14 15.81 -25.86
N SER A 14 -5.53 16.92 -25.47
CA SER A 14 -4.51 16.93 -24.43
C SER A 14 -5.10 16.75 -23.03
N PHE A 15 -6.33 17.23 -22.80
CA PHE A 15 -7.11 16.94 -21.59
C PHE A 15 -7.43 15.43 -21.49
N GLN A 16 -8.00 14.84 -22.54
CA GLN A 16 -8.27 13.39 -22.60
C GLN A 16 -6.98 12.59 -22.39
N SER A 17 -5.87 13.00 -23.02
CA SER A 17 -4.55 12.41 -22.82
C SER A 17 -4.07 12.50 -21.36
N GLY A 18 -4.19 13.67 -20.73
CA GLY A 18 -3.80 13.87 -19.33
C GLY A 18 -4.64 13.05 -18.37
N PHE A 19 -5.94 12.98 -18.58
CA PHE A 19 -6.86 12.18 -17.77
C PHE A 19 -6.58 10.69 -17.87
N LEU A 20 -6.35 10.17 -19.08
CA LEU A 20 -6.05 8.75 -19.28
C LEU A 20 -4.68 8.36 -18.71
N LYS A 21 -3.68 9.23 -18.84
CA LYS A 21 -2.40 9.07 -18.14
C LYS A 21 -2.56 9.05 -16.62
N PHE A 22 -3.41 9.92 -16.08
CA PHE A 22 -3.71 9.95 -14.65
C PHE A 22 -4.33 8.63 -14.17
N ILE A 23 -5.30 8.07 -14.90
CA ILE A 23 -5.87 6.75 -14.57
C ILE A 23 -4.79 5.66 -14.66
N GLY A 24 -3.97 5.65 -15.72
CA GLY A 24 -2.89 4.67 -15.86
C GLY A 24 -1.93 4.67 -14.65
N GLN A 25 -1.54 5.86 -14.21
CA GLN A 25 -0.66 6.04 -13.05
C GLN A 25 -1.34 5.66 -11.72
N ILE A 26 -2.65 5.90 -11.57
CA ILE A 26 -3.40 5.39 -10.40
C ILE A 26 -3.42 3.87 -10.39
N SER A 27 -3.63 3.24 -11.55
CA SER A 27 -3.61 1.78 -11.65
C SER A 27 -2.25 1.24 -11.24
N GLU A 28 -1.15 1.81 -11.73
CA GLU A 28 0.21 1.44 -11.29
C GLU A 28 0.37 1.56 -9.76
N LEU A 29 -0.08 2.67 -9.18
CA LEU A 29 0.00 2.92 -7.73
C LEU A 29 -0.83 1.90 -6.93
N LEU A 30 -2.02 1.55 -7.40
CA LEU A 30 -2.93 0.63 -6.70
C LEU A 30 -2.43 -0.82 -6.71
N PHE A 31 -1.69 -1.22 -7.73
CA PHE A 31 -1.11 -2.57 -7.79
C PHE A 31 0.33 -2.61 -7.28
N ASP A 32 0.88 -1.49 -6.79
CA ASP A 32 2.19 -1.44 -6.14
C ASP A 32 2.08 -1.93 -4.68
N GLN A 33 2.67 -3.09 -4.42
CA GLN A 33 2.71 -3.68 -3.09
C GLN A 33 3.40 -2.78 -2.04
N ALA A 34 4.39 -1.96 -2.44
CA ALA A 34 5.09 -1.07 -1.52
C ALA A 34 4.18 0.01 -0.92
N MET A 35 3.17 0.43 -1.68
CA MET A 35 2.17 1.38 -1.19
C MET A 35 1.28 0.76 -0.13
N TRP A 36 0.80 -0.46 -0.37
CA TRP A 36 -0.02 -1.19 0.62
C TRP A 36 0.76 -1.53 1.88
N ASP A 37 2.03 -1.90 1.75
CA ASP A 37 2.90 -2.15 2.90
C ASP A 37 3.07 -0.89 3.77
N THR A 38 3.15 0.28 3.16
CA THR A 38 3.20 1.56 3.87
C THR A 38 1.88 1.87 4.59
N CYS A 39 0.74 1.56 3.96
CA CYS A 39 -0.59 1.76 4.56
C CYS A 39 -0.83 0.81 5.74
N LEU A 40 -0.33 -0.42 5.68
CA LEU A 40 -0.45 -1.42 6.76
C LEU A 40 0.31 -1.02 8.03
N LEU A 41 1.27 -0.11 7.95
CA LEU A 41 1.99 0.42 9.11
C LEU A 41 1.18 1.49 9.86
N ALA A 42 0.15 2.06 9.24
CA ALA A 42 -0.72 3.02 9.91
C ALA A 42 -1.62 2.30 10.93
N THR A 43 -1.89 2.98 12.05
CA THR A 43 -2.88 2.51 13.02
C THR A 43 -4.27 2.47 12.38
N PRO A 44 -5.08 1.42 12.64
CA PRO A 44 -6.42 1.31 12.08
C PRO A 44 -7.26 2.57 12.34
N GLY A 45 -7.82 3.14 11.27
CA GLY A 45 -8.62 4.37 11.32
C GLY A 45 -7.85 5.69 11.19
N GLN A 46 -6.51 5.67 11.21
CA GLN A 46 -5.66 6.82 10.86
C GLN A 46 -5.09 6.75 9.42
N GLU A 47 -5.23 5.61 8.77
CA GLU A 47 -4.79 5.34 7.39
C GLU A 47 -5.17 6.45 6.40
N SER A 48 -6.42 6.95 6.48
CA SER A 48 -6.92 7.98 5.57
C SER A 48 -6.20 9.33 5.74
N TRP A 49 -5.75 9.67 6.94
CA TRP A 49 -4.96 10.89 7.19
C TRP A 49 -3.56 10.77 6.59
N SER A 50 -2.93 9.60 6.75
CA SER A 50 -1.61 9.31 6.19
C SER A 50 -1.64 9.38 4.66
N ILE A 51 -2.64 8.75 4.03
CA ILE A 51 -2.83 8.79 2.56
C ILE A 51 -3.08 10.21 2.08
N LEU A 52 -3.99 10.97 2.73
CA LEU A 52 -4.29 12.35 2.34
C LEU A 52 -3.04 13.24 2.38
N THR A 53 -2.26 13.13 3.45
CA THR A 53 -1.02 13.90 3.63
C THR A 53 0.02 13.53 2.56
N MET A 54 0.18 12.23 2.30
CA MET A 54 1.04 11.73 1.23
C MET A 54 0.64 12.30 -0.12
N THR A 55 -0.65 12.29 -0.47
CA THR A 55 -1.16 12.87 -1.72
C THR A 55 -0.89 14.37 -1.82
N CYS A 56 -1.09 15.14 -0.74
CA CYS A 56 -0.83 16.57 -0.73
C CYS A 56 0.65 16.92 -0.97
N ILE A 57 1.58 16.11 -0.45
CA ILE A 57 3.03 16.28 -0.68
C ILE A 57 3.40 15.84 -2.10
N TRP A 58 2.90 14.67 -2.52
CA TRP A 58 3.20 14.06 -3.81
C TRP A 58 2.77 14.93 -4.99
N CYS A 59 1.73 15.75 -4.83
CA CYS A 59 1.31 16.67 -5.87
C CYS A 59 2.08 18.00 -5.82
N ALA A 60 2.33 18.55 -4.63
CA ALA A 60 2.98 19.86 -4.48
C ALA A 60 4.46 19.82 -4.90
N PHE A 61 5.20 18.78 -4.49
CA PHE A 61 6.65 18.74 -4.67
C PHE A 61 7.07 18.61 -6.15
N PRO A 62 6.56 17.65 -6.95
CA PRO A 62 6.89 17.56 -8.37
C PRO A 62 6.37 18.75 -9.17
N LEU A 63 5.22 19.33 -8.79
CA LEU A 63 4.68 20.52 -9.44
C LEU A 63 5.60 21.72 -9.24
N MET A 64 6.07 21.95 -8.01
CA MET A 64 7.01 23.03 -7.70
C MET A 64 8.35 22.82 -8.40
N PHE A 65 8.91 21.61 -8.27
CA PHE A 65 10.20 21.27 -8.85
C PHE A 65 10.18 21.35 -10.37
N GLY A 66 9.16 20.77 -11.01
CA GLY A 66 8.95 20.80 -12.45
C GLY A 66 8.70 22.20 -13.00
N THR A 67 7.87 23.00 -12.31
CA THR A 67 7.62 24.41 -12.68
C THR A 67 8.92 25.22 -12.58
N SER A 68 9.69 25.07 -11.50
CA SER A 68 10.95 25.80 -11.29
C SER A 68 11.99 25.43 -12.34
N CYS A 69 12.17 24.13 -12.63
CA CYS A 69 13.12 23.67 -13.64
C CYS A 69 12.69 24.04 -15.06
N GLY A 70 11.39 23.93 -15.38
CA GLY A 70 10.84 24.27 -16.69
C GLY A 70 10.90 25.77 -16.98
N LEU A 71 10.63 26.62 -15.99
CA LEU A 71 10.77 28.07 -16.14
C LEU A 71 12.25 28.50 -16.16
N GLY A 72 13.07 27.87 -15.32
CA GLY A 72 14.53 28.10 -15.33
C GLY A 72 15.15 27.75 -16.67
N SER A 73 14.72 26.67 -17.31
CA SER A 73 15.23 26.29 -18.64
C SER A 73 14.81 27.29 -19.73
N LEU A 74 13.58 27.81 -19.66
CA LEU A 74 13.11 28.88 -20.54
C LEU A 74 13.88 30.18 -20.31
N ALA A 75 14.08 30.59 -19.06
CA ALA A 75 14.81 31.80 -18.71
C ALA A 75 16.27 31.76 -19.16
N LEU A 76 16.90 30.58 -19.13
CA LEU A 76 18.27 30.36 -19.60
C LEU A 76 18.36 30.13 -21.12
N GLY A 77 17.24 30.13 -21.85
CA GLY A 77 17.22 29.94 -23.30
C GLY A 77 17.52 28.51 -23.77
N PHE A 78 17.46 27.52 -22.88
CA PHE A 78 17.79 26.13 -23.22
C PHE A 78 16.81 25.47 -24.18
N SER A 79 15.62 26.05 -24.39
CA SER A 79 14.64 25.55 -25.37
C SER A 79 15.15 25.55 -26.81
N GLN A 80 16.24 26.27 -27.13
CA GLN A 80 16.88 26.27 -28.45
C GLN A 80 18.10 25.34 -28.56
N PHE A 81 18.66 24.86 -27.44
CA PHE A 81 19.92 24.09 -27.41
C PHE A 81 19.76 22.59 -27.14
N THR A 82 18.59 22.12 -26.72
CA THR A 82 18.33 20.70 -26.41
C THR A 82 18.24 19.77 -27.63
N THR A 83 18.43 20.26 -28.85
CA THR A 83 18.46 19.40 -30.05
C THR A 83 19.80 18.69 -30.28
N GLN A 84 20.86 19.03 -29.56
CA GLN A 84 22.21 18.49 -29.84
C GLN A 84 22.95 17.82 -28.67
N ASN A 85 22.48 17.91 -27.41
CA ASN A 85 23.17 17.26 -26.28
C ASN A 85 22.18 16.64 -25.28
N HIS A 86 22.46 15.40 -24.89
CA HIS A 86 21.72 14.58 -23.90
C HIS A 86 21.72 15.13 -22.46
N ALA A 87 21.92 16.44 -22.26
CA ALA A 87 21.94 17.05 -20.93
C ALA A 87 20.49 17.21 -20.42
N HIS A 88 20.18 16.54 -19.30
CA HIS A 88 18.89 16.69 -18.63
C HIS A 88 18.68 18.16 -18.21
N PRO A 89 17.58 18.83 -18.64
CA PRO A 89 17.36 20.26 -18.41
C PRO A 89 17.46 20.66 -16.94
N THR A 90 16.98 19.81 -16.04
CA THR A 90 17.01 20.02 -14.59
C THR A 90 18.42 20.19 -14.02
N VAL A 91 19.38 19.39 -14.50
CA VAL A 91 20.76 19.39 -14.00
C VAL A 91 21.46 20.68 -14.41
N GLU A 92 21.31 21.08 -15.68
CA GLU A 92 21.95 22.29 -16.20
C GLU A 92 21.32 23.55 -15.59
N VAL A 93 19.99 23.60 -15.45
CA VAL A 93 19.29 24.71 -14.77
C VAL A 93 19.78 24.86 -13.33
N THR A 94 19.88 23.75 -12.59
CA THR A 94 20.32 23.78 -11.19
C THR A 94 21.77 24.24 -11.08
N LYS A 95 22.66 23.72 -11.94
CA LYS A 95 24.08 24.12 -11.97
C LYS A 95 24.26 25.61 -12.28
N ARG A 96 23.44 26.17 -13.18
CA ARG A 96 23.52 27.58 -13.57
C ARG A 96 22.94 28.53 -12.52
N LEU A 97 21.85 28.14 -11.85
CA LEU A 97 21.18 28.99 -10.86
C LEU A 97 21.82 28.93 -9.48
N PHE A 98 22.21 27.74 -9.02
CA PHE A 98 22.68 27.50 -7.65
C PHE A 98 24.17 27.13 -7.58
N GLY A 99 24.86 27.11 -8.72
CA GLY A 99 26.27 26.75 -8.79
C GLY A 99 26.54 25.29 -8.40
N GLN A 100 27.75 25.05 -7.93
CA GLN A 100 28.26 23.71 -7.61
C GLN A 100 27.60 23.10 -6.36
N ALA A 101 27.23 23.94 -5.38
CA ALA A 101 26.52 23.51 -4.19
C ALA A 101 25.10 23.00 -4.50
N GLY A 102 24.37 23.68 -5.38
CA GLY A 102 23.04 23.21 -5.82
C GLY A 102 23.09 21.91 -6.60
N LEU A 103 24.14 21.70 -7.41
CA LEU A 103 24.36 20.43 -8.10
C LEU A 103 24.59 19.27 -7.12
N LEU A 104 25.40 19.49 -6.08
CA LEU A 104 25.63 18.48 -5.04
C LEU A 104 24.33 18.15 -4.29
N LEU A 105 23.52 19.17 -3.95
CA LEU A 105 22.23 18.98 -3.29
C LEU A 105 21.25 18.19 -4.17
N LEU A 106 21.18 18.50 -5.46
CA LEU A 106 20.33 17.78 -6.41
C LEU A 106 20.76 16.32 -6.55
N PHE A 107 22.07 16.06 -6.61
CA PHE A 107 22.59 14.70 -6.64
C PHE A 107 22.26 13.93 -5.35
N ALA A 108 22.45 14.55 -4.18
CA ALA A 108 22.09 13.95 -2.90
C ALA A 108 20.59 13.64 -2.81
N LEU A 109 19.73 14.55 -3.30
CA LEU A 109 18.29 14.36 -3.37
C LEU A 109 17.92 13.17 -4.27
N TYR A 110 18.49 13.08 -5.48
CA TYR A 110 18.22 11.94 -6.37
C TYR A 110 18.74 10.63 -5.80
N ALA A 111 19.94 10.62 -5.21
CA ALA A 111 20.48 9.43 -4.55
C ALA A 111 19.53 8.96 -3.43
N PHE A 112 19.06 9.88 -2.58
CA PHE A 112 18.10 9.56 -1.53
C PHE A 112 16.80 8.97 -2.09
N ILE A 113 16.16 9.65 -3.06
CA ILE A 113 14.89 9.20 -3.64
C ILE A 113 15.04 7.80 -4.28
N VAL A 114 16.08 7.61 -5.09
CA VAL A 114 16.31 6.34 -5.80
C VAL A 114 16.63 5.21 -4.83
N THR A 115 17.50 5.45 -3.83
CA THR A 115 17.84 4.44 -2.82
C THR A 115 16.62 4.06 -1.99
N THR A 116 15.85 5.04 -1.50
CA THR A 116 14.65 4.77 -0.69
C THR A 116 13.61 4.00 -1.51
N ALA A 117 13.32 4.42 -2.74
CA ALA A 117 12.37 3.72 -3.61
C ALA A 117 12.81 2.28 -3.89
N THR A 118 14.10 2.07 -4.15
CA THR A 118 14.66 0.75 -4.45
C THR A 118 14.58 -0.18 -3.25
N VAL A 119 14.89 0.31 -2.05
CA VAL A 119 14.80 -0.48 -0.82
C VAL A 119 13.35 -0.91 -0.54
N LEU A 120 12.38 0.00 -0.70
CA LEU A 120 10.96 -0.32 -0.54
C LEU A 120 10.51 -1.40 -1.53
N GLN A 121 10.88 -1.25 -2.81
CA GLN A 121 10.53 -2.23 -3.85
C GLN A 121 11.17 -3.61 -3.60
N ILE A 122 12.44 -3.67 -3.15
CA ILE A 122 13.09 -4.93 -2.78
C ILE A 122 12.32 -5.64 -1.66
N PHE A 123 11.89 -4.91 -0.63
CA PHE A 123 11.12 -5.50 0.46
C PHE A 123 9.75 -5.99 0.01
N SER A 124 9.06 -5.25 -0.85
CA SER A 124 7.75 -5.65 -1.34
C SER A 124 7.83 -6.86 -2.28
N ILE A 125 8.80 -6.92 -3.20
CA ILE A 125 9.04 -8.11 -4.04
C ILE A 125 9.38 -9.32 -3.14
N THR A 126 10.23 -9.13 -2.14
CA THR A 126 10.59 -10.17 -1.17
C THR A 126 9.34 -10.69 -0.43
N LYS A 127 8.44 -9.79 -0.01
CA LYS A 127 7.20 -10.15 0.69
C LYS A 127 6.28 -10.95 -0.23
N VAL A 128 6.13 -10.55 -1.49
CA VAL A 128 5.34 -11.30 -2.50
C VAL A 128 5.94 -12.69 -2.74
N MET A 129 7.27 -12.79 -2.94
CA MET A 129 7.92 -14.09 -3.12
C MET A 129 7.76 -15.00 -1.90
N THR A 130 7.89 -14.45 -0.70
CA THR A 130 7.88 -15.24 0.54
C THR A 130 6.46 -15.63 0.96
N HIS A 131 5.55 -14.65 1.08
CA HIS A 131 4.20 -14.87 1.60
C HIS A 131 3.19 -15.16 0.50
N GLY A 132 3.36 -14.58 -0.69
CA GLY A 132 2.46 -14.82 -1.82
C GLY A 132 2.75 -16.12 -2.56
N ILE A 133 4.02 -16.46 -2.78
CA ILE A 133 4.40 -17.66 -3.56
C ILE A 133 4.87 -18.80 -2.64
N TYR A 134 5.90 -18.56 -1.84
CA TYR A 134 6.53 -19.63 -1.07
C TYR A 134 5.60 -20.20 0.02
N ALA A 135 4.99 -19.34 0.83
CA ALA A 135 4.12 -19.75 1.92
C ALA A 135 2.79 -20.34 1.44
N VAL A 136 2.24 -19.87 0.32
CA VAL A 136 0.93 -20.33 -0.18
C VAL A 136 1.05 -21.54 -1.09
N HIS A 137 1.99 -21.52 -2.05
CA HIS A 137 2.05 -22.52 -3.12
C HIS A 137 3.17 -23.54 -2.96
N MET A 138 4.36 -23.13 -2.50
CA MET A 138 5.50 -24.06 -2.42
C MET A 138 5.53 -24.87 -1.12
N ARG A 139 5.30 -24.20 0.01
CA ARG A 139 5.34 -24.80 1.35
C ARG A 139 4.24 -24.22 2.25
N PRO A 140 2.97 -24.54 1.97
CA PRO A 140 1.88 -24.23 2.89
C PRO A 140 2.07 -24.93 4.23
N PHE A 141 1.80 -24.21 5.32
CA PHE A 141 1.85 -24.78 6.66
C PHE A 141 0.86 -25.95 6.81
N ARG A 142 -0.37 -25.74 6.32
CA ARG A 142 -1.40 -26.77 6.22
C ARG A 142 -2.31 -26.45 5.04
N VAL A 143 -2.63 -27.46 4.24
CA VAL A 143 -3.64 -27.38 3.18
C VAL A 143 -4.97 -27.77 3.79
N SER A 144 -5.75 -26.80 4.26
CA SER A 144 -7.12 -27.03 4.73
C SER A 144 -8.11 -26.63 3.62
N PRO A 145 -8.99 -27.53 3.17
CA PRO A 145 -9.97 -27.20 2.14
C PRO A 145 -11.05 -26.23 2.64
N ASP A 146 -11.30 -26.19 3.95
CA ASP A 146 -12.35 -25.36 4.56
C ASP A 146 -11.78 -24.25 5.44
N PHE A 147 -12.29 -23.02 5.25
CA PHE A 147 -11.98 -21.85 6.10
C PHE A 147 -12.40 -22.03 7.57
N ASN A 148 -13.29 -22.98 7.84
CA ASN A 148 -13.75 -23.27 9.21
C ASN A 148 -12.78 -24.14 10.01
N CYS A 149 -11.65 -24.56 9.43
CA CYS A 149 -10.64 -25.34 10.14
C CYS A 149 -9.66 -24.43 10.88
N CYS A 150 -9.23 -24.86 12.06
CA CYS A 150 -8.18 -24.19 12.80
C CYS A 150 -6.82 -24.41 12.10
N ILE A 151 -6.09 -23.33 11.83
CA ILE A 151 -4.78 -23.41 11.17
C ILE A 151 -3.77 -24.22 12.01
N PHE A 152 -3.84 -24.14 13.34
CA PHE A 152 -2.91 -24.82 14.26
C PHE A 152 -3.14 -26.33 14.37
N CYS A 153 -4.37 -26.78 14.62
CA CYS A 153 -4.67 -28.21 14.81
C CYS A 153 -5.42 -28.90 13.65
N GLY A 154 -5.98 -28.14 12.71
CA GLY A 154 -6.66 -28.66 11.51
C GLY A 154 -8.11 -29.10 11.77
N LYS A 155 -8.55 -29.05 13.02
CA LYS A 155 -9.91 -29.39 13.45
C LYS A 155 -10.90 -28.27 13.14
N SER A 156 -12.17 -28.62 12.98
CA SER A 156 -13.23 -27.65 12.67
C SER A 156 -13.54 -26.75 13.88
N LYS A 157 -13.80 -25.47 13.60
CA LYS A 157 -14.32 -24.48 14.56
C LYS A 157 -15.86 -24.41 14.55
N GLY A 158 -16.53 -25.15 13.66
CA GLY A 158 -17.98 -25.07 13.47
C GLY A 158 -18.78 -25.76 14.59
N GLU A 159 -19.95 -25.19 14.93
CA GLU A 159 -20.85 -25.73 15.95
C GLU A 159 -21.42 -27.12 15.60
N ILE A 160 -21.59 -27.42 14.30
CA ILE A 160 -22.26 -28.61 13.74
C ILE A 160 -21.29 -29.81 13.56
N THR A 161 -20.16 -29.82 14.26
CA THR A 161 -19.18 -30.93 14.18
C THR A 161 -19.24 -31.85 15.39
N LEU A 162 -18.88 -33.13 15.20
CA LEU A 162 -18.79 -34.09 16.30
C LEU A 162 -17.85 -33.53 17.39
N PRO A 163 -18.15 -33.74 18.69
CA PRO A 163 -17.38 -33.15 19.79
C PRO A 163 -15.86 -33.41 19.73
N ASN A 164 -15.46 -34.57 19.19
CA ASN A 164 -14.05 -34.97 19.04
C ASN A 164 -13.30 -34.21 17.93
N ASP A 165 -14.04 -33.69 16.95
CA ASP A 165 -13.53 -32.93 15.80
C ASP A 165 -13.59 -31.42 16.00
N LYS A 166 -14.04 -30.97 17.19
CA LYS A 166 -14.00 -29.57 17.59
C LYS A 166 -12.59 -29.15 17.97
N CYS A 167 -12.20 -27.98 17.50
CA CYS A 167 -10.96 -27.33 17.88
C CYS A 167 -10.97 -26.97 19.38
N GLN A 168 -9.89 -27.31 20.09
CA GLN A 168 -9.64 -26.91 21.48
C GLN A 168 -8.40 -26.02 21.63
N CYS A 169 -7.88 -25.47 20.52
CA CYS A 169 -6.75 -24.56 20.59
C CYS A 169 -7.20 -23.26 21.27
N CYS A 170 -6.47 -22.85 22.31
CA CYS A 170 -6.58 -21.51 22.85
C CYS A 170 -5.88 -20.51 21.91
N GLU A 171 -6.16 -19.22 22.12
CA GLU A 171 -5.44 -18.15 21.44
C GLU A 171 -3.97 -18.13 21.87
N TYR A 172 -3.09 -17.66 20.98
CA TYR A 172 -1.65 -17.60 21.24
C TYR A 172 -1.32 -16.76 22.48
N SER A 173 -2.00 -15.62 22.65
CA SER A 173 -1.84 -14.72 23.79
C SER A 173 -2.15 -15.38 25.12
N ASP A 174 -3.10 -16.31 25.13
CA ASP A 174 -3.62 -16.95 26.35
C ASP A 174 -2.93 -18.30 26.63
N CYS A 175 -2.07 -18.74 25.71
CA CYS A 175 -1.33 -19.98 25.86
C CYS A 175 -0.15 -19.79 26.83
N LEU A 176 -0.31 -20.30 28.04
CA LEU A 176 0.66 -20.17 29.14
C LEU A 176 2.07 -20.65 28.73
N GLN A 177 2.14 -21.79 28.03
CA GLN A 177 3.42 -22.34 27.55
C GLN A 177 4.06 -21.48 26.45
N CYS A 178 3.27 -20.81 25.61
CA CYS A 178 3.81 -19.85 24.63
C CYS A 178 4.34 -18.59 25.31
N GLN A 179 3.68 -18.12 26.38
CA GLN A 179 4.17 -16.98 27.16
C GLN A 179 5.48 -17.31 27.89
N GLU A 180 5.63 -18.53 28.41
CA GLU A 180 6.88 -19.01 29.00
C GLU A 180 8.00 -19.09 27.96
N ASP A 181 7.71 -19.63 26.77
CA ASP A 181 8.66 -19.69 25.65
C ASP A 181 9.10 -18.27 25.22
N LEU A 182 8.18 -17.29 25.20
CA LEU A 182 8.49 -15.88 24.92
C LEU A 182 9.39 -15.26 25.98
N LYS A 183 9.08 -15.45 27.27
CA LYS A 183 9.92 -14.93 28.37
C LYS A 183 11.32 -15.55 28.35
N ALA A 184 11.43 -16.84 28.01
CA ALA A 184 12.72 -17.49 27.82
C ALA A 184 13.54 -16.89 26.66
N ALA A 185 12.85 -16.48 25.58
CA ALA A 185 13.46 -15.78 24.45
C ALA A 185 14.03 -14.41 24.84
N GLU A 186 13.24 -13.60 25.55
CA GLU A 186 13.62 -12.27 26.02
C GLU A 186 14.81 -12.32 26.99
N ASN A 187 14.88 -13.37 27.81
CA ASN A 187 15.99 -13.64 28.73
C ASN A 187 17.27 -14.14 28.03
N GLY A 188 17.39 -14.00 26.70
CA GLY A 188 18.64 -14.18 25.95
C GLY A 188 19.10 -15.63 25.75
N HIS A 189 18.24 -16.62 26.00
CA HIS A 189 18.56 -18.02 25.70
C HIS A 189 18.58 -18.20 24.17
N ARG A 190 19.78 -18.18 23.57
CA ARG A 190 20.01 -18.17 22.11
C ARG A 190 19.42 -19.39 21.36
N THR A 191 19.02 -20.44 22.08
CA THR A 191 18.42 -21.66 21.54
C THR A 191 17.40 -22.24 22.51
N TYR A 192 16.27 -21.55 22.74
CA TYR A 192 15.11 -22.19 23.37
C TYR A 192 14.36 -22.99 22.30
N THR A 193 14.03 -24.24 22.62
CA THR A 193 13.13 -25.07 21.81
C THR A 193 11.70 -24.69 22.15
N LEU A 194 10.91 -24.30 21.15
CA LEU A 194 9.47 -24.05 21.31
C LEU A 194 8.80 -25.31 21.84
N GLY A 195 8.36 -25.27 23.10
CA GLY A 195 7.81 -26.42 23.82
C GLY A 195 6.32 -26.62 23.60
N CYS A 196 5.61 -25.59 23.14
CA CYS A 196 4.16 -25.64 22.98
C CYS A 196 3.73 -26.66 21.90
N PRO A 197 2.93 -27.70 22.24
CA PRO A 197 2.48 -28.70 21.28
C PRO A 197 1.42 -28.18 20.30
N ALA A 198 0.67 -27.14 20.68
CA ALA A 198 -0.39 -26.56 19.86
C ALA A 198 0.14 -25.53 18.84
N HIS A 199 0.97 -24.59 19.29
CA HIS A 199 1.45 -23.47 18.48
C HIS A 199 2.90 -23.62 18.01
N GLY A 200 3.71 -24.46 18.66
CA GLY A 200 5.14 -24.59 18.38
C GLY A 200 5.46 -24.99 16.94
N LEU A 201 4.61 -25.82 16.31
CA LEU A 201 4.76 -26.17 14.89
C LEU A 201 4.60 -24.95 13.98
N TYR A 202 3.61 -24.10 14.23
CA TYR A 202 3.39 -22.89 13.45
C TYR A 202 4.47 -21.85 13.71
N LEU A 203 4.92 -21.69 14.96
CA LEU A 203 6.01 -20.78 15.32
C LEU A 203 7.35 -21.20 14.71
N ASN A 204 7.61 -22.50 14.64
CA ASN A 204 8.77 -23.03 13.89
C ASN A 204 8.65 -22.78 12.39
N TYR A 205 7.44 -22.89 11.84
CA TYR A 205 7.17 -22.57 10.44
C TYR A 205 7.42 -21.08 10.14
N THR A 206 6.90 -20.16 10.96
CA THR A 206 7.12 -18.71 10.78
C THR A 206 8.59 -18.33 10.94
N LYS A 207 9.31 -18.96 11.87
CA LYS A 207 10.77 -18.82 11.99
C LYS A 207 11.48 -19.31 10.72
N GLY A 208 11.07 -20.45 10.17
CA GLY A 208 11.55 -20.95 8.88
C GLY A 208 11.25 -20.00 7.72
N LEU A 209 10.07 -19.37 7.74
CA LEU A 209 9.66 -18.38 6.75
C LEU A 209 10.51 -17.11 6.82
N SER A 210 10.94 -16.67 8.00
CA SER A 210 11.90 -15.57 8.13
C SER A 210 13.25 -15.90 7.49
N ASN A 211 13.69 -17.16 7.55
CA ASN A 211 14.91 -17.58 6.86
C ASN A 211 14.71 -17.59 5.34
N ALA A 212 13.57 -18.10 4.86
CA ALA A 212 13.20 -18.03 3.44
C ALA A 212 13.15 -16.59 2.93
N ARG A 213 12.59 -15.65 3.73
CA ARG A 213 12.58 -14.22 3.45
C ARG A 213 13.99 -13.67 3.24
N ASN A 214 14.93 -13.99 4.13
CA ASN A 214 16.31 -13.53 4.01
C ASN A 214 16.97 -14.07 2.72
N THR A 215 16.74 -15.33 2.38
CA THR A 215 17.19 -15.91 1.11
C THR A 215 16.55 -15.21 -0.09
N SER A 216 15.25 -14.89 -0.03
CA SER A 216 14.56 -14.15 -1.08
C SER A 216 15.15 -12.74 -1.29
N VAL A 217 15.52 -12.03 -0.22
CA VAL A 217 16.19 -10.72 -0.34
C VAL A 217 17.50 -10.86 -1.13
N ILE A 218 18.31 -11.87 -0.82
CA ILE A 218 19.57 -12.14 -1.52
C ILE A 218 19.30 -12.43 -3.00
N ILE A 219 18.30 -13.25 -3.32
CA ILE A 219 17.92 -13.55 -4.71
C ILE A 219 17.49 -12.28 -5.45
N VAL A 220 16.68 -11.41 -4.82
CA VAL A 220 16.23 -10.16 -5.44
C VAL A 220 17.44 -9.26 -5.76
N ILE A 221 18.34 -9.06 -4.80
CA ILE A 221 19.50 -8.17 -4.96
C ILE A 221 20.54 -8.74 -5.93
N CYS A 222 20.82 -10.04 -5.87
CA CYS A 222 21.91 -10.65 -6.64
C CYS A 222 21.48 -11.14 -8.03
N ALA A 223 20.20 -11.44 -8.25
CA ALA A 223 19.71 -11.98 -9.52
C ALA A 223 18.70 -11.05 -10.21
N ILE A 224 17.62 -10.67 -9.53
CA ILE A 224 16.51 -9.93 -10.17
C ILE A 224 16.93 -8.51 -10.55
N VAL A 225 17.58 -7.77 -9.64
CA VAL A 225 18.02 -6.39 -9.91
C VAL A 225 19.07 -6.33 -11.03
N PRO A 226 20.16 -7.13 -11.01
CA PRO A 226 21.14 -7.12 -12.10
C PRO A 226 20.55 -7.57 -13.44
N LEU A 227 19.64 -8.55 -13.44
CA LEU A 227 18.94 -8.97 -14.66
C LEU A 227 18.09 -7.83 -15.23
N GLY A 228 17.35 -7.12 -14.37
CA GLY A 228 16.57 -5.95 -14.79
C GLY A 228 17.44 -4.86 -15.40
N LEU A 229 18.61 -4.57 -14.79
CA LEU A 229 19.57 -3.61 -15.33
C LEU A 229 20.17 -4.04 -16.68
N LEU A 230 20.51 -5.33 -16.81
CA LEU A 230 21.04 -5.88 -18.05
C LEU A 230 20.00 -5.80 -19.18
N LEU A 231 18.75 -6.17 -18.90
CA LEU A 231 17.67 -6.09 -19.87
C LEU A 231 17.35 -4.63 -20.23
N ASN A 232 17.44 -3.69 -19.28
CA ASN A 232 17.23 -2.27 -19.55
C ASN A 232 18.30 -1.65 -20.47
N TYR A 233 19.46 -2.29 -20.63
CA TYR A 233 20.49 -1.85 -21.58
C TYR A 233 20.09 -2.11 -23.05
N VAL A 234 19.19 -3.07 -23.28
CA VAL A 234 18.69 -3.38 -24.62
C VAL A 234 17.44 -2.54 -24.88
N GLU A 235 17.50 -1.61 -25.83
CA GLU A 235 16.41 -0.64 -26.12
C GLU A 235 15.04 -1.29 -26.34
N VAL A 236 15.00 -2.44 -27.03
CA VAL A 236 13.76 -3.21 -27.22
C VAL A 236 13.21 -3.73 -25.90
N CYS A 237 14.09 -4.26 -25.04
CA CYS A 237 13.71 -4.76 -23.72
C CYS A 237 13.30 -3.62 -22.78
N GLN A 238 13.90 -2.43 -22.88
CA GLN A 238 13.48 -1.26 -22.12
C GLN A 238 12.02 -0.89 -22.40
N ILE A 239 11.62 -0.82 -23.68
CA ILE A 239 10.23 -0.49 -24.05
C ILE A 239 9.27 -1.56 -23.51
N VAL A 240 9.61 -2.84 -23.71
CA VAL A 240 8.78 -3.95 -23.24
C VAL A 240 8.68 -3.98 -21.71
N LEU A 241 9.79 -3.80 -20.99
CA LEU A 241 9.81 -3.85 -19.52
C LEU A 241 9.04 -2.69 -18.87
N ASN A 242 8.95 -1.54 -19.52
CA ASN A 242 8.23 -0.39 -18.98
C ASN A 242 6.74 -0.43 -19.34
N GLU A 243 6.40 -0.77 -20.58
CA GLU A 243 5.01 -0.64 -21.08
C GLU A 243 4.17 -1.91 -20.86
N LEU A 244 4.79 -3.10 -20.82
CA LEU A 244 4.06 -4.36 -20.63
C LEU A 244 3.42 -4.44 -19.24
N PRO A 245 4.14 -4.21 -18.11
CA PRO A 245 3.53 -4.28 -16.79
C PRO A 245 2.42 -3.24 -16.63
N LYS A 246 2.64 -2.03 -17.16
CA LYS A 246 1.64 -0.96 -17.18
C LYS A 246 0.35 -1.42 -17.87
N SER A 247 0.46 -1.94 -19.10
CA SER A 247 -0.71 -2.39 -19.87
C SER A 247 -1.46 -3.53 -19.18
N CYS A 248 -0.74 -4.47 -18.56
CA CYS A 248 -1.34 -5.54 -17.75
C CYS A 248 -2.13 -4.98 -16.56
N VAL A 249 -1.52 -4.09 -15.79
CA VAL A 249 -2.12 -3.51 -14.58
C VAL A 249 -3.36 -2.67 -14.91
N VAL A 250 -3.30 -1.87 -15.98
CA VAL A 250 -4.44 -1.11 -16.47
C VAL A 250 -5.59 -2.03 -16.91
N GLY A 251 -5.28 -3.17 -17.54
CA GLY A 251 -6.27 -4.19 -17.88
C GLY A 251 -6.90 -4.87 -16.65
N ALA A 252 -6.20 -4.99 -15.53
CA ALA A 252 -6.76 -5.60 -14.31
C ALA A 252 -7.58 -4.62 -13.43
N PHE A 253 -7.44 -3.31 -13.67
CA PHE A 253 -7.98 -2.26 -12.80
C PHE A 253 -9.48 -2.35 -12.55
N GLY A 254 -10.31 -2.45 -13.60
CA GLY A 254 -11.76 -2.50 -13.44
C GLY A 254 -12.25 -3.75 -12.71
N SER A 255 -11.63 -4.91 -12.97
CA SER A 255 -11.94 -6.15 -12.25
C SER A 255 -11.68 -6.01 -10.75
N PHE A 256 -10.57 -5.36 -10.38
CA PHE A 256 -10.23 -5.09 -8.99
C PHE A 256 -11.22 -4.12 -8.33
N VAL A 257 -11.55 -3.00 -8.98
CA VAL A 257 -12.53 -2.04 -8.47
C VAL A 257 -13.89 -2.71 -8.28
N MET A 258 -14.33 -3.52 -9.25
CA MET A 258 -15.60 -4.24 -9.15
C MET A 258 -15.59 -5.24 -8.00
N ALA A 259 -14.46 -5.91 -7.73
CA ALA A 259 -14.34 -6.83 -6.59
C ALA A 259 -14.50 -6.15 -5.22
N LEU A 260 -14.20 -4.85 -5.13
CA LEU A 260 -14.35 -4.09 -3.88
C LEU A 260 -15.77 -3.59 -3.63
N TYR A 261 -16.53 -3.29 -4.70
CA TYR A 261 -17.84 -2.60 -4.58
C TYR A 261 -19.03 -3.44 -5.04
N TRP A 262 -18.82 -4.53 -5.78
CA TRP A 262 -19.90 -5.34 -6.30
C TRP A 262 -19.99 -6.70 -5.61
N ASP A 263 -20.87 -6.79 -4.62
CA ASP A 263 -21.08 -7.99 -3.79
C ASP A 263 -21.50 -9.24 -4.60
N ASN A 264 -22.04 -9.05 -5.80
CA ASN A 264 -22.49 -10.14 -6.66
C ASN A 264 -21.39 -10.68 -7.59
N LEU A 265 -20.17 -10.14 -7.51
CA LEU A 265 -19.06 -10.54 -8.35
C LEU A 265 -18.51 -11.88 -7.88
N THR A 266 -18.39 -12.84 -8.80
CA THR A 266 -17.88 -14.18 -8.48
C THR A 266 -16.37 -14.24 -8.65
N GLU A 267 -15.69 -15.06 -7.85
CA GLU A 267 -14.24 -15.32 -7.96
C GLU A 267 -13.78 -15.64 -9.40
N PRO A 268 -14.41 -16.58 -10.13
CA PRO A 268 -14.02 -16.85 -11.52
C PRO A 268 -14.25 -15.67 -12.46
N ALA A 269 -15.26 -14.83 -12.22
CA ALA A 269 -15.50 -13.63 -13.04
C ALA A 269 -14.39 -12.59 -12.85
N VAL A 270 -13.90 -12.41 -11.62
CA VAL A 270 -12.73 -11.54 -11.35
C VAL A 270 -11.51 -12.08 -12.07
N PHE A 271 -11.18 -13.36 -11.85
CA PHE A 271 -9.95 -13.98 -12.36
C PHE A 271 -9.91 -14.03 -13.90
N ILE A 272 -10.95 -14.58 -14.52
CA ILE A 272 -11.03 -14.68 -15.99
C ILE A 272 -11.15 -13.28 -16.59
N GLY A 273 -11.96 -12.42 -15.99
CA GLY A 273 -12.16 -11.04 -16.43
C GLY A 273 -10.86 -10.24 -16.44
N SER A 274 -10.06 -10.29 -15.36
CA SER A 274 -8.75 -9.62 -15.27
C SER A 274 -7.73 -10.23 -16.24
N LEU A 275 -7.69 -11.55 -16.39
CA LEU A 275 -6.74 -12.22 -17.29
C LEU A 275 -7.03 -11.86 -18.76
N MET A 276 -8.30 -11.94 -19.18
CA MET A 276 -8.70 -11.62 -20.55
C MET A 276 -8.50 -10.14 -20.87
N SER A 277 -8.91 -9.23 -19.99
CA SER A 277 -8.73 -7.78 -20.19
C SER A 277 -7.25 -7.37 -20.23
N SER A 278 -6.41 -7.93 -19.35
CA SER A 278 -4.95 -7.69 -19.37
C SER A 278 -4.31 -8.19 -20.66
N THR A 279 -4.69 -9.40 -21.10
CA THR A 279 -4.20 -9.97 -22.35
C THR A 279 -4.63 -9.10 -23.54
N LEU A 280 -5.89 -8.69 -23.58
CA LEU A 280 -6.42 -7.80 -24.61
C LEU A 280 -5.66 -6.47 -24.64
N ALA A 281 -5.47 -5.81 -23.50
CA ALA A 281 -4.71 -4.57 -23.39
C ALA A 281 -3.28 -4.71 -23.94
N VAL A 282 -2.57 -5.77 -23.57
CA VAL A 282 -1.21 -6.06 -24.07
C VAL A 282 -1.21 -6.30 -25.57
N THR A 283 -2.17 -7.08 -26.08
CA THR A 283 -2.26 -7.37 -27.52
C THR A 283 -2.58 -6.11 -28.32
N THR A 284 -3.46 -5.23 -27.82
CA THR A 284 -3.77 -3.94 -28.43
C THR A 284 -2.56 -3.02 -28.43
N TRP A 285 -1.85 -2.90 -27.30
CA TRP A 285 -0.61 -2.13 -27.23
C TRP A 285 0.42 -2.65 -28.24
N PHE A 286 0.67 -3.95 -28.25
CA PHE A 286 1.68 -4.57 -29.11
C PHE A 286 1.34 -4.39 -30.60
N THR A 287 0.09 -4.65 -30.98
CA THR A 287 -0.37 -4.49 -32.38
C THR A 287 -0.28 -3.04 -32.85
N LEU A 288 -0.72 -2.08 -32.02
CA LEU A 288 -0.65 -0.66 -32.36
C LEU A 288 0.81 -0.15 -32.46
N ASN A 289 1.71 -0.66 -31.62
CA ASN A 289 3.13 -0.33 -31.70
C ASN A 289 3.78 -0.89 -32.98
N LEU A 290 3.43 -2.13 -33.37
CA LEU A 290 3.89 -2.70 -34.63
C LEU A 290 3.35 -1.90 -35.83
N LEU A 291 2.07 -1.54 -35.81
CA LEU A 291 1.45 -0.71 -36.86
C LEU A 291 2.19 0.63 -36.99
N HIS A 292 2.41 1.34 -35.87
CA HIS A 292 3.15 2.60 -35.88
C HIS A 292 4.59 2.44 -36.40
N LYS A 293 5.27 1.34 -36.08
CA LYS A 293 6.66 1.09 -36.51
C LYS A 293 6.78 0.75 -38.00
N TYR A 294 5.86 -0.04 -38.54
CA TYR A 294 5.95 -0.55 -39.92
C TYR A 294 5.19 0.31 -40.94
N TRP A 295 4.18 1.07 -40.52
CA TRP A 295 3.39 1.92 -41.40
C TRP A 295 3.70 3.40 -41.17
N ALA A 296 4.44 4.00 -42.10
CA ALA A 296 4.88 5.40 -42.00
C ALA A 296 3.71 6.41 -41.96
N ASP A 297 2.56 6.08 -42.55
CA ASP A 297 1.36 6.92 -42.59
C ASP A 297 0.37 6.62 -41.45
N PHE A 298 0.78 5.88 -40.40
CA PHE A 298 -0.11 5.58 -39.29
C PHE A 298 -0.50 6.86 -38.54
N PRO A 299 -1.79 7.17 -38.37
CA PRO A 299 -2.25 8.49 -37.94
C PRO A 299 -2.05 8.79 -36.45
N LEU A 300 -1.59 7.81 -35.66
CA LEU A 300 -1.40 7.96 -34.22
C LEU A 300 0.08 8.09 -33.87
N ASN A 301 0.38 9.06 -33.01
CA ASN A 301 1.69 9.17 -32.37
C ASN A 301 1.90 8.07 -31.32
N ILE A 302 3.15 7.79 -30.96
CA ILE A 302 3.50 6.79 -29.92
C ILE A 302 2.78 7.03 -28.58
N THR A 303 2.60 8.30 -28.20
CA THR A 303 1.85 8.66 -26.99
C THR A 303 0.35 8.39 -27.12
N GLU A 304 -0.20 8.57 -28.32
CA GLU A 304 -1.62 8.31 -28.61
C GLU A 304 -1.91 6.82 -28.69
N VAL A 305 -0.95 6.02 -29.18
CA VAL A 305 -0.99 4.55 -29.14
C VAL A 305 -1.17 4.04 -27.70
N GLY A 306 -0.35 4.54 -26.76
CA GLY A 306 -0.48 4.18 -25.35
C GLY A 306 -1.85 4.54 -24.78
N ILE A 307 -2.35 5.73 -25.09
CA ILE A 307 -3.65 6.22 -24.60
C ILE A 307 -4.82 5.37 -25.11
N VAL A 308 -4.81 5.01 -26.40
CA VAL A 308 -5.84 4.16 -27.00
C VAL A 308 -5.82 2.77 -26.36
N SER A 309 -4.63 2.21 -26.17
CA SER A 309 -4.48 0.90 -25.52
C SER A 309 -4.95 0.91 -24.07
N ASP A 310 -4.54 1.90 -23.28
CA ASP A 310 -4.93 2.06 -21.89
C ASP A 310 -6.46 2.22 -21.77
N SER A 311 -7.07 3.02 -22.64
CA SER A 311 -8.54 3.21 -22.68
C SER A 311 -9.28 1.92 -22.97
N PHE A 312 -8.78 1.15 -23.94
CA PHE A 312 -9.35 -0.14 -24.30
C PHE A 312 -9.23 -1.15 -23.15
N GLY A 313 -8.06 -1.21 -22.51
CA GLY A 313 -7.82 -2.03 -21.32
C GLY A 313 -8.80 -1.72 -20.20
N ILE A 314 -8.98 -0.44 -19.86
CA ILE A 314 -9.92 0.01 -18.82
C ILE A 314 -11.35 -0.41 -19.18
N LEU A 315 -11.80 -0.15 -20.41
CA LEU A 315 -13.16 -0.50 -20.83
C LEU A 315 -13.40 -2.01 -20.70
N CYS A 316 -12.49 -2.83 -21.24
CA CYS A 316 -12.56 -4.28 -21.15
C CYS A 316 -12.53 -4.78 -19.70
N SER A 317 -11.76 -4.13 -18.82
CA SER A 317 -11.63 -4.52 -17.42
C SER A 317 -12.92 -4.38 -16.61
N PHE A 318 -13.80 -3.43 -16.95
CA PHE A 318 -15.12 -3.31 -16.32
C PHE A 318 -16.18 -4.19 -17.00
N MET A 319 -16.12 -4.29 -18.33
CA MET A 319 -17.14 -4.99 -19.11
C MET A 319 -17.05 -6.51 -19.01
N LEU A 320 -15.84 -7.09 -19.03
CA LEU A 320 -15.66 -8.55 -19.06
C LEU A 320 -16.11 -9.24 -17.76
N PRO A 321 -15.72 -8.80 -16.55
CA PRO A 321 -16.22 -9.41 -15.31
C PRO A 321 -17.74 -9.31 -15.22
N ALA A 322 -18.32 -8.16 -15.59
CA ALA A 322 -19.77 -7.99 -15.60
C ALA A 322 -20.46 -8.95 -16.56
N ALA A 323 -19.96 -9.09 -17.79
CA ALA A 323 -20.49 -10.03 -18.76
C ALA A 323 -20.44 -11.49 -18.26
N ILE A 324 -19.35 -11.89 -17.60
CA ILE A 324 -19.21 -13.23 -17.01
C ILE A 324 -20.23 -13.45 -15.88
N VAL A 325 -20.44 -12.46 -15.00
CA VAL A 325 -21.47 -12.55 -13.95
C VAL A 325 -22.87 -12.67 -14.55
N PHE A 326 -23.21 -11.87 -15.56
CA PHE A 326 -24.51 -11.98 -16.21
C PHE A 326 -24.69 -13.33 -16.91
N ALA A 327 -23.67 -13.82 -17.61
CA ALA A 327 -23.70 -15.12 -18.26
C ALA A 327 -23.86 -16.29 -17.26
N THR A 328 -23.21 -16.19 -16.09
CA THR A 328 -23.31 -17.22 -15.04
C THR A 328 -24.65 -17.14 -14.28
N LYS A 329 -25.18 -15.95 -14.02
CA LYS A 329 -26.48 -15.75 -13.35
C LYS A 329 -27.68 -16.21 -14.16
N ILE A 330 -27.63 -16.13 -15.49
CA ILE A 330 -28.68 -16.72 -16.36
C ILE A 330 -28.86 -18.22 -16.08
N ASN A 331 -27.77 -18.90 -15.69
CA ASN A 331 -27.77 -20.36 -15.45
C ASN A 331 -28.04 -20.75 -13.99
N LYS A 332 -27.93 -19.82 -13.02
CA LYS A 332 -28.21 -20.05 -11.59
C LYS A 332 -28.83 -18.82 -10.94
N PRO A 333 -30.17 -18.79 -10.77
CA PRO A 333 -30.83 -17.75 -9.99
C PRO A 333 -30.75 -18.13 -8.50
N ASP A 334 -29.69 -17.73 -7.80
CA ASP A 334 -29.64 -17.90 -6.34
C ASP A 334 -29.82 -16.57 -5.60
N SER A 335 -30.65 -16.66 -4.56
CA SER A 335 -31.00 -15.60 -3.63
C SER A 335 -29.83 -15.31 -2.69
N PHE A 336 -29.19 -14.16 -2.88
CA PHE A 336 -28.16 -13.65 -1.96
C PHE A 336 -28.80 -13.40 -0.58
N THR A 337 -28.42 -14.18 0.44
CA THR A 337 -28.96 -14.08 1.80
C THR A 337 -27.99 -13.34 2.73
N MET A 338 -28.52 -12.59 3.69
CA MET A 338 -27.74 -11.82 4.68
C MET A 338 -26.68 -12.66 5.43
N GLU A 339 -26.90 -13.97 5.52
CA GLU A 339 -26.01 -14.95 6.15
C GLU A 339 -24.68 -15.13 5.38
N GLU A 340 -24.71 -15.12 4.05
CA GLU A 340 -23.50 -15.23 3.21
C GLU A 340 -22.59 -14.00 3.33
N THR A 341 -23.17 -12.81 3.53
CA THR A 341 -22.41 -11.58 3.75
C THR A 341 -21.65 -11.64 5.09
N GLN A 342 -22.29 -12.16 6.14
CA GLN A 342 -21.64 -12.36 7.44
C GLN A 342 -20.56 -13.44 7.39
N LEU A 343 -20.77 -14.50 6.61
CA LEU A 343 -19.77 -15.55 6.40
C LEU A 343 -18.54 -15.00 5.67
N THR A 344 -18.75 -14.22 4.61
CA THR A 344 -17.68 -13.57 3.84
C THR A 344 -16.86 -12.64 4.73
N TRP A 345 -17.52 -11.82 5.54
CA TRP A 345 -16.85 -10.97 6.52
C TRP A 345 -16.01 -11.76 7.53
N LYS A 346 -16.57 -12.86 8.08
CA LYS A 346 -15.83 -13.74 9.00
C LYS A 346 -14.58 -14.32 8.35
N ARG A 347 -14.64 -14.69 7.06
CA ARG A 347 -13.45 -15.12 6.30
C ARG A 347 -12.42 -14.00 6.18
N THR A 348 -12.84 -12.76 5.89
CA THR A 348 -11.94 -11.60 5.82
C THR A 348 -11.20 -11.35 7.14
N LEU A 349 -11.87 -11.48 8.28
CA LEU A 349 -11.21 -11.35 9.59
C LEU A 349 -10.20 -12.47 9.89
N GLN A 350 -10.40 -13.65 9.30
CA GLN A 350 -9.56 -14.83 9.50
C GLN A 350 -8.37 -14.92 8.52
N LEU A 351 -8.30 -14.03 7.51
CA LEU A 351 -7.17 -13.92 6.58
C LEU A 351 -5.90 -13.33 7.23
N GLY A 352 -6.01 -12.76 8.43
CA GLY A 352 -4.87 -12.17 9.17
C GLY A 352 -3.90 -13.21 9.73
N ASP A 353 -2.78 -12.73 10.29
CA ASP A 353 -1.82 -13.57 11.01
C ASP A 353 -2.53 -14.31 12.16
N PRO A 354 -2.52 -15.65 12.22
CA PRO A 354 -3.18 -16.39 13.27
C PRO A 354 -2.53 -16.22 14.66
N ILE A 355 -1.30 -15.70 14.73
CA ILE A 355 -0.64 -15.34 16.00
C ILE A 355 -1.20 -14.01 16.50
N ASN A 356 -1.35 -13.03 15.61
CA ASN A 356 -1.85 -11.69 15.90
C ASN A 356 -3.06 -11.36 15.01
N PRO A 357 -4.24 -11.93 15.31
CA PRO A 357 -5.40 -11.74 14.47
C PRO A 357 -5.86 -10.28 14.54
N TRP A 358 -6.28 -9.74 13.40
CA TRP A 358 -6.73 -8.34 13.27
C TRP A 358 -7.83 -7.97 14.27
N MET A 359 -8.63 -8.95 14.70
CA MET A 359 -9.67 -8.73 15.69
C MET A 359 -9.14 -8.10 16.99
N HIS A 360 -8.00 -8.55 17.51
CA HIS A 360 -7.43 -7.96 18.73
C HIS A 360 -6.89 -6.56 18.47
N THR A 361 -6.19 -6.35 17.36
CA THR A 361 -5.67 -5.03 16.98
C THR A 361 -6.81 -4.01 16.88
N TYR A 362 -7.91 -4.37 16.24
CA TYR A 362 -9.10 -3.53 16.12
C TYR A 362 -9.80 -3.33 17.48
N ALA A 363 -9.95 -4.39 18.27
CA ALA A 363 -10.57 -4.29 19.59
C ALA A 363 -9.77 -3.39 20.54
N GLN A 364 -8.45 -3.48 20.52
CA GLN A 364 -7.55 -2.63 21.32
C GLN A 364 -7.59 -1.18 20.82
N THR A 365 -7.51 -0.95 19.52
CA THR A 365 -7.47 0.39 18.92
C THR A 365 -8.79 1.13 19.14
N PHE A 366 -9.92 0.47 18.91
CA PHE A 366 -11.26 1.07 19.04
C PHE A 366 -11.92 0.83 20.41
N ARG A 367 -11.22 0.17 21.34
CA ARG A 367 -11.69 -0.15 22.71
C ARG A 367 -13.02 -0.89 22.75
N PHE A 368 -13.19 -1.87 21.88
CA PHE A 368 -14.40 -2.71 21.90
C PHE A 368 -14.34 -3.72 23.05
N PRO A 369 -15.43 -3.93 23.79
CA PRO A 369 -15.50 -5.02 24.75
C PRO A 369 -15.54 -6.35 23.97
N LEU A 370 -14.46 -7.11 24.03
CA LEU A 370 -14.44 -8.49 23.53
C LEU A 370 -15.35 -9.31 24.44
N SER A 371 -16.54 -9.68 23.97
CA SER A 371 -17.38 -10.67 24.65
C SER A 371 -16.69 -12.05 24.61
N GLN A 372 -17.05 -12.95 25.53
CA GLN A 372 -16.57 -14.35 25.61
C GLN A 372 -16.67 -15.15 24.29
N SER A 373 -17.37 -14.64 23.29
CA SER A 373 -17.61 -15.27 21.98
C SER A 373 -16.71 -14.79 20.84
N SER A 374 -15.72 -13.90 21.08
CA SER A 374 -14.72 -13.48 20.06
C SER A 374 -15.33 -13.14 18.69
N GLN A 375 -16.45 -12.40 18.66
CA GLN A 375 -17.13 -12.04 17.40
C GLN A 375 -17.30 -10.52 17.29
N LEU A 376 -16.45 -9.92 16.46
CA LEU A 376 -16.53 -8.52 16.06
C LEU A 376 -17.54 -8.36 14.92
N THR A 377 -18.62 -7.60 15.13
CA THR A 377 -19.65 -7.42 14.11
C THR A 377 -19.23 -6.37 13.06
N VAL A 378 -19.65 -6.57 11.80
CA VAL A 378 -19.43 -5.62 10.69
C VAL A 378 -19.90 -4.21 11.06
N ALA A 379 -21.06 -4.12 11.74
CA ALA A 379 -21.68 -2.85 12.11
C ALA A 379 -20.81 -2.05 13.10
N GLN A 380 -20.20 -2.71 14.09
CA GLN A 380 -19.32 -2.07 15.07
C GLN A 380 -18.07 -1.50 14.40
N VAL A 381 -17.42 -2.27 13.53
CA VAL A 381 -16.24 -1.81 12.78
C VAL A 381 -16.60 -0.66 11.84
N ASN A 382 -17.71 -0.79 11.10
CA ASN A 382 -18.17 0.27 10.22
C ASN A 382 -18.47 1.57 10.98
N ALA A 383 -19.05 1.49 12.18
CA ALA A 383 -19.31 2.65 13.02
C ALA A 383 -18.00 3.33 13.48
N ALA A 384 -17.03 2.55 13.96
CA ALA A 384 -15.75 3.08 14.40
C ALA A 384 -14.89 3.64 13.26
N MET A 385 -15.00 3.08 12.05
CA MET A 385 -14.29 3.57 10.86
C MET A 385 -14.96 4.79 10.19
N GLN A 386 -16.13 5.25 10.65
CA GLN A 386 -16.82 6.40 10.04
C GLN A 386 -15.96 7.68 9.97
N PRO A 387 -15.20 8.07 11.00
CA PRO A 387 -14.34 9.26 10.93
C PRO A 387 -13.30 9.13 9.82
N SER A 388 -12.62 7.98 9.73
CA SER A 388 -11.65 7.69 8.67
C SER A 388 -12.30 7.76 7.29
N ARG A 389 -13.49 7.17 7.12
CA ARG A 389 -14.24 7.24 5.85
C ARG A 389 -14.64 8.67 5.47
N ARG A 390 -15.06 9.49 6.44
CA ARG A 390 -15.37 10.91 6.20
C ARG A 390 -14.13 11.67 5.75
N VAL A 391 -12.98 11.43 6.39
CA VAL A 391 -11.69 12.03 6.00
C VAL A 391 -11.28 11.59 4.60
N ALA A 392 -11.42 10.30 4.26
CA ALA A 392 -11.15 9.82 2.91
C ALA A 392 -12.07 10.48 1.88
N ALA A 393 -13.38 10.57 2.16
CA ALA A 393 -14.35 11.17 1.26
C ALA A 393 -14.12 12.68 1.06
N VAL A 394 -13.96 13.43 2.15
CA VAL A 394 -13.67 14.87 2.11
C VAL A 394 -12.31 15.13 1.47
N GLY A 395 -11.29 14.34 1.82
CA GLY A 395 -9.95 14.42 1.23
C GLY A 395 -9.96 14.17 -0.28
N THR A 396 -10.71 13.16 -0.73
CA THR A 396 -10.90 12.86 -2.16
C THR A 396 -11.64 13.98 -2.87
N ALA A 397 -12.70 14.53 -2.26
CA ALA A 397 -13.45 15.65 -2.82
C ALA A 397 -12.58 16.92 -2.92
N LEU A 398 -11.81 17.23 -1.87
CA LEU A 398 -10.86 18.35 -1.87
C LEU A 398 -9.76 18.15 -2.91
N TYR A 399 -9.23 16.93 -3.03
CA TYR A 399 -8.24 16.60 -4.05
C TYR A 399 -8.81 16.76 -5.46
N PHE A 400 -10.02 16.28 -5.71
CA PHE A 400 -10.68 16.44 -7.00
C PHE A 400 -11.00 17.92 -7.30
N ALA A 401 -11.43 18.68 -6.30
CA ALA A 401 -11.62 20.14 -6.41
C ALA A 401 -10.30 20.86 -6.72
N LEU A 402 -9.21 20.46 -6.06
CA LEU A 402 -7.88 21.01 -6.30
C LEU A 402 -7.37 20.63 -7.69
N PHE A 403 -7.55 19.38 -8.11
CA PHE A 403 -7.18 18.90 -9.44
C PHE A 403 -7.98 19.62 -10.52
N THR A 404 -9.30 19.74 -10.38
CA THR A 404 -10.16 20.49 -11.31
C THR A 404 -9.85 21.98 -11.31
N LEU A 405 -9.51 22.58 -10.15
CA LEU A 405 -9.03 23.95 -10.06
C LEU A 405 -7.69 24.12 -10.78
N LEU A 406 -6.73 23.20 -10.59
CA LEU A 406 -5.43 23.19 -11.26
C LEU A 406 -5.57 22.97 -12.76
N LEU A 407 -6.51 22.13 -13.20
CA LEU A 407 -6.85 21.93 -14.60
C LEU A 407 -7.52 23.17 -15.19
N GLY A 408 -8.43 23.81 -14.45
CA GLY A 408 -9.09 25.05 -14.83
C GLY A 408 -8.13 26.25 -14.87
N LEU A 409 -7.20 26.32 -13.92
CA LEU A 409 -6.05 27.23 -13.93
C LEU A 409 -5.07 26.85 -15.05
N GLY A 410 -4.99 25.55 -15.39
CA GLY A 410 -4.24 24.95 -16.50
C GLY A 410 -4.73 25.38 -17.89
N CYS A 411 -5.89 26.04 -17.97
CA CYS A 411 -6.21 26.99 -19.04
C CYS A 411 -5.41 28.29 -18.88
N ILE A 412 -4.11 28.17 -18.59
CA ILE A 412 -3.19 29.30 -18.45
C ILE A 412 -3.29 30.12 -19.74
N PRO A 413 -3.53 31.45 -19.66
CA PRO A 413 -3.53 32.29 -20.85
C PRO A 413 -2.21 32.11 -21.61
N GLU A 414 -2.23 32.19 -22.95
CA GLU A 414 -1.05 32.01 -23.83
C GLU A 414 0.19 32.81 -23.39
N THR A 415 -0.06 33.88 -22.64
CA THR A 415 0.93 34.67 -21.93
C THR A 415 0.50 34.79 -20.47
N LEU A 416 1.38 34.34 -19.57
CA LEU A 416 1.24 34.63 -18.14
C LEU A 416 1.62 36.10 -17.92
N SER A 417 0.68 36.90 -17.41
CA SER A 417 0.98 38.24 -16.90
C SER A 417 1.92 38.13 -15.70
N LEU A 418 2.67 39.19 -15.40
CA LEU A 418 3.58 39.22 -14.24
C LEU A 418 2.83 38.91 -12.93
N ASP A 419 1.63 39.47 -12.77
CA ASP A 419 0.78 39.25 -11.60
C ASP A 419 0.26 37.81 -11.54
N GLY A 420 -0.16 37.24 -12.67
CA GLY A 420 -0.58 35.84 -12.75
C GLY A 420 0.56 34.88 -12.42
N PHE A 421 1.78 35.21 -12.85
CA PHE A 421 2.97 34.40 -12.57
C PHE A 421 3.33 34.45 -11.09
N ARG A 422 3.31 35.64 -10.51
CA ARG A 422 3.52 35.83 -9.07
C ARG A 422 2.49 35.06 -8.25
N ALA A 423 1.21 35.13 -8.62
CA ALA A 423 0.14 34.39 -7.96
C ALA A 423 0.34 32.87 -8.05
N TRP A 424 0.73 32.36 -9.22
CA TRP A 424 1.02 30.94 -9.42
C TRP A 424 2.17 30.42 -8.54
N VAL A 425 3.28 31.17 -8.49
CA VAL A 425 4.43 30.82 -7.65
C VAL A 425 4.06 30.86 -6.17
N ILE A 426 3.35 31.90 -5.72
CA ILE A 426 2.88 32.01 -4.33
C ILE A 426 1.96 30.85 -3.98
N PHE A 427 1.03 30.50 -4.87
CA PHE A 427 0.10 29.39 -4.66
C PHE A 427 0.83 28.05 -4.49
N ILE A 428 1.74 27.70 -5.41
CA ILE A 428 2.51 26.45 -5.32
C ILE A 428 3.37 26.43 -4.06
N PHE A 429 4.04 27.55 -3.76
CA PHE A 429 4.90 27.64 -2.57
C PHE A 429 4.09 27.49 -1.28
N PHE A 430 2.96 28.18 -1.18
CA PHE A 430 2.04 28.06 -0.04
C PHE A 430 1.54 26.62 0.11
N TRP A 431 1.12 25.98 -0.97
CA TRP A 431 0.71 24.57 -0.94
C TRP A 431 1.85 23.67 -0.45
N LEU A 432 3.07 23.82 -0.98
CA LEU A 432 4.21 23.02 -0.53
C LEU A 432 4.51 23.20 0.97
N VAL A 433 4.51 24.45 1.46
CA VAL A 433 4.73 24.73 2.88
C VAL A 433 3.62 24.14 3.75
N CYS A 434 2.35 24.30 3.36
CA CYS A 434 1.23 23.70 4.07
C CYS A 434 1.31 22.17 4.10
N SER A 435 1.66 21.53 2.98
CA SER A 435 1.86 20.08 2.90
C SER A 435 3.01 19.63 3.81
N LEU A 436 4.13 20.36 3.86
CA LEU A 436 5.27 20.03 4.71
C LEU A 436 4.94 20.19 6.20
N VAL A 437 4.26 21.28 6.56
CA VAL A 437 3.80 21.51 7.93
C VAL A 437 2.83 20.40 8.36
N ALA A 438 1.89 20.01 7.50
CA ALA A 438 0.99 18.89 7.76
C ALA A 438 1.75 17.57 7.94
N ALA A 439 2.76 17.30 7.09
CA ALA A 439 3.60 16.10 7.17
C ALA A 439 4.33 15.96 8.52
N ILE A 440 4.75 17.08 9.10
CA ILE A 440 5.47 17.11 10.37
C ILE A 440 4.50 17.09 11.55
N LEU A 441 3.42 17.89 11.50
CA LEU A 441 2.51 18.06 12.63
C LEU A 441 1.53 16.90 12.80
N LEU A 442 1.03 16.30 11.72
CA LEU A 442 0.00 15.26 11.81
C LEU A 442 0.46 14.01 12.58
N PRO A 443 1.67 13.44 12.34
CA PRO A 443 2.17 12.32 13.13
C PRO A 443 2.34 12.68 14.62
N ILE A 444 2.73 13.93 14.92
CA ILE A 444 2.90 14.38 16.30
C ILE A 444 1.52 14.46 16.98
N LEU A 445 0.54 15.08 16.32
CA LEU A 445 -0.81 15.25 16.84
C LEU A 445 -1.57 13.93 17.00
N SER A 446 -1.33 12.93 16.14
CA SER A 446 -1.96 11.63 16.23
C SER A 446 -1.50 10.80 17.43
N GLU A 447 -0.29 11.05 17.93
CA GLU A 447 0.28 10.35 19.10
C GLU A 447 -0.03 11.03 20.44
N VAL A 448 -0.45 12.31 20.43
CA VAL A 448 -0.83 13.04 21.66
C VAL A 448 -1.87 12.30 22.52
N PRO A 449 -2.96 11.72 21.97
CA PRO A 449 -3.95 11.00 22.79
C PRO A 449 -3.38 9.73 23.42
N LEU A 450 -2.45 9.05 22.73
CA LEU A 450 -1.78 7.84 23.22
C LEU A 450 -0.85 8.20 24.38
N VAL A 451 -0.06 9.26 24.23
CA VAL A 451 0.84 9.77 25.28
C VAL A 451 0.05 10.28 26.49
N GLN A 452 -1.04 11.02 26.27
CA GLN A 452 -1.91 11.47 27.35
C GLN A 452 -2.51 10.30 28.14
N HIS A 453 -2.90 9.23 27.45
CA HIS A 453 -3.42 8.03 28.11
C HIS A 453 -2.34 7.22 28.84
N LEU A 454 -1.15 7.08 28.26
CA LEU A 454 -0.01 6.49 28.96
C LEU A 454 0.34 7.29 30.22
N CYS A 455 0.35 8.62 30.13
CA CYS A 455 0.54 9.49 31.29
C CYS A 455 -0.57 9.30 32.34
N SER A 456 -1.86 9.24 31.94
CA SER A 456 -2.94 9.02 32.91
C SER A 456 -2.86 7.65 33.58
N THR A 457 -2.51 6.61 32.83
CA THR A 457 -2.44 5.23 33.33
C THR A 457 -1.19 5.01 34.21
N VAL A 458 -0.07 5.64 33.86
CA VAL A 458 1.14 5.65 34.71
C VAL A 458 0.86 6.42 36.00
N MET A 459 0.20 7.58 35.92
CA MET A 459 -0.19 8.35 37.10
C MET A 459 -1.12 7.54 38.03
N GLU A 460 -2.10 6.84 37.48
CA GLU A 460 -3.02 5.98 38.24
C GLU A 460 -2.31 4.79 38.90
N LYS A 461 -1.34 4.15 38.21
CA LYS A 461 -0.52 3.07 38.79
C LYS A 461 0.48 3.56 39.84
N THR A 462 1.03 4.78 39.72
CA THR A 462 1.92 5.36 40.75
C THR A 462 1.18 5.79 42.02
N PHE A 463 -0.14 6.01 41.99
CA PHE A 463 -0.95 6.27 43.19
C PHE A 463 -1.42 4.99 43.90
N LEU A 464 -1.26 3.83 43.28
CA LEU A 464 -1.47 2.51 43.88
C LEU A 464 -0.13 1.85 44.25
N VAL A 465 0.71 2.55 45.01
CA VAL A 465 1.77 1.87 45.78
C VAL A 465 1.07 1.19 46.96
N PRO A 466 1.11 -0.16 47.08
CA PRO A 466 0.56 -0.81 48.26
C PRO A 466 1.34 -0.32 49.47
N ARG A 467 0.61 0.25 50.44
CA ARG A 467 1.13 0.51 51.78
C ARG A 467 1.57 -0.84 52.34
N ILE A 468 2.87 -1.11 52.29
CA ILE A 468 3.47 -2.23 53.00
C ILE A 468 3.29 -1.89 54.48
N GLU A 469 2.24 -2.42 55.10
CA GLU A 469 2.17 -2.52 56.54
C GLU A 469 3.25 -3.52 56.97
N CYS A 470 4.35 -3.00 57.52
CA CYS A 470 5.32 -3.82 58.23
C CYS A 470 4.59 -4.48 59.40
N SER A 471 4.37 -5.79 59.34
CA SER A 471 4.03 -6.57 60.53
C SER A 471 5.32 -6.82 61.32
N ASP A 472 5.50 -6.07 62.40
CA ASP A 472 6.50 -6.34 63.43
C ASP A 472 6.12 -7.61 64.21
N THR A 473 6.35 -8.79 63.63
CA THR A 473 6.34 -10.06 64.37
C THR A 473 7.21 -11.08 63.64
N ASP A 474 8.53 -11.01 63.83
CA ASP A 474 9.47 -12.12 63.59
C ASP A 474 10.84 -11.83 64.24
N ALA A 475 10.84 -11.56 65.54
CA ALA A 475 12.06 -11.35 66.33
C ALA A 475 12.44 -12.53 67.26
N ASP A 476 11.67 -13.62 67.28
CA ASP A 476 11.80 -14.65 68.34
C ASP A 476 12.16 -16.08 67.89
N ILE A 477 12.68 -16.31 66.67
CA ILE A 477 13.04 -17.68 66.20
C ILE A 477 14.55 -17.82 65.86
N ALA A 478 15.42 -16.98 66.42
CA ALA A 478 16.87 -17.02 66.16
C ALA A 478 17.73 -17.31 67.41
N SER A 479 17.24 -18.08 68.39
CA SER A 479 18.01 -18.39 69.61
C SER A 479 18.02 -19.86 70.07
N SER A 480 17.72 -20.85 69.22
CA SER A 480 17.65 -22.26 69.66
C SER A 480 18.42 -23.28 68.80
N TYR A 481 19.50 -22.88 68.11
CA TYR A 481 20.31 -23.81 67.31
C TYR A 481 21.80 -23.84 67.67
N TRP A 482 22.13 -23.54 68.93
CA TRP A 482 23.45 -23.80 69.52
C TRP A 482 23.31 -24.19 71.00
N GLN A 483 22.95 -25.45 71.26
CA GLN A 483 23.38 -26.23 72.43
C GLN A 483 22.87 -27.67 72.28
N ASP A 484 23.79 -28.60 72.56
CA ASP A 484 23.74 -30.07 72.54
C ASP A 484 23.93 -30.80 71.19
#